data_AF-A0A7W0RX89-F1
#
_entry.id   AF-A0A7W0RX89-F1
#
_cell.length_a   1.000
_cell.length_b   1.000
_cell.length_c   1.000
_cell.angle_alpha   90.00
_cell.angle_beta   90.00
_cell.angle_gamma   90.00
#
_symmetry.space_group_name_H-M   'P 1'
#
loop_
_entity.id
_entity.type
_entity.pdbx_description
1 polymer ?
#
loop_
_entity_poly.entity_id
_entity_poly.type
_entity_poly.pdbx_seq_one_letter_code
_entity_poly.pdbx_strand_id
1 'polypeptide(L)'
;MARVDLEPDVLSTLRILDDHGVELVVIGDVADALHDDGAGFVETVAIVPSGYARNLDRLAGALRELRAQLRVPGQTRAQPLALAPHALRELGRCTLVTEHADVELDLEPAGTAGYPDLFADARRIEVGERLAVTVASTEDLDRLDDARARHPVARPDGGPRSGRPTRASARRASPSAGPATARGRARARPR
;
A
#
# COMPACT_ATOMS: atom_id res chain seq x y z
N MET A 1 7.70 13.60 -16.62
CA MET A 1 7.79 12.67 -15.48
C MET A 1 6.82 13.20 -14.44
N ALA A 2 5.82 12.40 -14.06
CA ALA A 2 4.79 12.82 -13.12
C ALA A 2 5.42 12.97 -11.73
N ARG A 3 5.25 14.15 -11.13
CA ARG A 3 5.53 14.36 -9.71
C ARG A 3 4.26 14.04 -8.97
N VAL A 4 4.31 13.05 -8.10
CA VAL A 4 3.22 12.75 -7.17
C VAL A 4 3.47 13.55 -5.90
N ASP A 5 2.49 14.35 -5.50
CA ASP A 5 2.49 15.08 -4.24
C ASP A 5 1.89 14.19 -3.16
N LEU A 6 2.72 13.73 -2.21
CA LEU A 6 2.28 13.04 -1.00
C LEU A 6 2.13 14.03 0.15
N GLU A 7 1.39 13.64 1.18
CA GLU A 7 1.29 14.41 2.41
C GLU A 7 2.68 14.71 3.01
N PRO A 8 2.91 15.92 3.55
CA PRO A 8 4.23 16.34 4.06
C PRO A 8 4.84 15.39 5.09
N ASP A 9 4.00 14.79 5.94
CA ASP A 9 4.43 13.85 6.98
C ASP A 9 4.85 12.50 6.41
N VAL A 10 4.14 12.01 5.38
CA VAL A 10 4.54 10.82 4.62
C VAL A 10 5.87 11.06 3.92
N LEU A 11 6.03 12.22 3.27
CA LEU A 11 7.30 12.61 2.65
C LEU A 11 8.45 12.65 3.66
N SER A 12 8.21 13.22 4.84
CA SER A 12 9.22 13.32 5.90
C SER A 12 9.63 11.93 6.38
N THR A 13 8.66 11.03 6.55
CA THR A 13 8.92 9.63 6.92
C THR A 13 9.77 8.91 5.87
N LEU A 14 9.40 9.02 4.59
CA LEU A 14 10.14 8.40 3.50
C LEU A 14 11.55 8.98 3.33
N ARG A 15 11.73 10.29 3.55
CA ARG A 15 13.05 10.94 3.53
C ARG A 15 13.95 10.40 4.64
N ILE A 16 13.46 10.30 5.87
CA ILE A 16 14.25 9.77 6.98
C ILE A 16 14.66 8.31 6.71
N LEU A 17 13.78 7.50 6.13
CA LEU A 17 14.13 6.13 5.74
C LEU A 17 15.22 6.08 4.64
N ASP A 18 15.14 6.97 3.65
CA ASP A 18 16.13 7.08 2.56
C ASP A 18 17.48 7.62 3.05
N ASP A 19 17.47 8.65 3.92
CA ASP A 19 18.68 9.26 4.50
C ASP A 19 19.48 8.26 5.36
N HIS A 20 18.80 7.33 6.03
CA HIS A 20 19.44 6.21 6.74
C HIS A 20 19.88 5.07 5.82
N GLY A 21 19.56 5.14 4.52
CA GLY A 21 19.91 4.14 3.52
C GLY A 21 19.20 2.80 3.73
N VAL A 22 17.97 2.84 4.21
CA VAL A 22 17.17 1.64 4.46
C VAL A 22 16.74 1.02 3.13
N GLU A 23 17.13 -0.23 2.91
CA GLU A 23 16.66 -1.03 1.78
C GLU A 23 15.27 -1.58 2.11
N LEU A 24 14.26 -1.05 1.42
CA LEU A 24 12.86 -1.40 1.62
C LEU A 24 12.08 -1.32 0.32
N VAL A 25 10.92 -1.96 0.30
CA VAL A 25 9.89 -1.78 -0.72
C VAL A 25 8.66 -1.17 -0.03
N VAL A 26 8.15 -0.07 -0.57
CA VAL A 26 6.89 0.54 -0.13
C VAL A 26 5.71 -0.21 -0.74
N ILE A 27 4.73 -0.50 0.09
CA ILE A 27 3.49 -1.22 -0.26
C ILE A 27 2.27 -0.43 0.24
N GLY A 28 1.07 -0.97 -0.01
CA GLY A 28 -0.20 -0.43 0.49
C GLY A 28 -0.58 0.92 -0.11
N ASP A 29 -1.34 1.72 0.64
CA ASP A 29 -1.99 2.94 0.14
C ASP A 29 -1.00 3.97 -0.45
N VAL A 30 0.22 4.07 0.10
CA VAL A 30 1.28 4.94 -0.48
C VAL A 30 1.73 4.42 -1.84
N ALA A 31 1.90 3.10 -1.98
CA ALA A 31 2.31 2.50 -3.25
C ALA A 31 1.21 2.64 -4.32
N ASP A 32 -0.05 2.42 -3.94
CA ASP A 32 -1.20 2.68 -4.79
C ASP A 32 -1.25 4.15 -5.25
N ALA A 33 -1.11 5.10 -4.32
CA ALA A 33 -1.11 6.52 -4.64
C ALA A 33 0.01 6.92 -5.61
N LEU A 34 1.17 6.27 -5.51
CA LEU A 34 2.31 6.52 -6.42
C LEU A 34 2.11 5.91 -7.82
N HIS A 35 1.36 4.81 -7.96
CA HIS A 35 1.04 4.23 -9.27
C HIS A 35 -0.13 4.92 -9.96
N ASP A 36 -1.14 5.35 -9.21
CA ASP A 36 -2.37 5.96 -9.73
C ASP A 36 -2.25 7.50 -9.93
N ASP A 37 -1.02 8.04 -9.96
CA ASP A 37 -0.73 9.49 -10.11
C ASP A 37 -1.43 10.39 -9.06
N GLY A 38 -1.54 9.94 -7.81
CA GLY A 38 -1.82 10.81 -6.65
C GLY A 38 -3.30 10.95 -6.23
N ALA A 39 -4.06 9.85 -6.17
CA ALA A 39 -5.44 9.89 -5.66
C ALA A 39 -5.55 9.28 -4.26
N GLY A 40 -5.30 10.06 -3.20
CA GLY A 40 -5.69 9.66 -1.84
C GLY A 40 -4.97 10.41 -0.72
N PHE A 41 -5.71 10.68 0.36
CA PHE A 41 -5.12 11.09 1.63
C PHE A 41 -4.60 9.85 2.34
N VAL A 42 -3.29 9.79 2.60
CA VAL A 42 -2.62 8.63 3.20
C VAL A 42 -1.85 9.07 4.43
N GLU A 43 -2.12 8.42 5.56
CA GLU A 43 -1.49 8.73 6.86
C GLU A 43 -0.51 7.65 7.33
N THR A 44 -0.41 6.54 6.59
CA THR A 44 0.36 5.36 6.98
C THR A 44 1.28 4.91 5.87
N VAL A 45 2.56 4.74 6.18
CA VAL A 45 3.59 4.22 5.28
C VAL A 45 3.79 2.74 5.56
N ALA A 46 3.34 1.87 4.65
CA ALA A 46 3.56 0.44 4.77
C ALA A 46 4.84 0.02 4.02
N ILE A 47 5.73 -0.68 4.71
CA ILE A 47 7.06 -1.04 4.19
C ILE A 47 7.39 -2.52 4.42
N VAL A 48 8.14 -3.07 3.48
CA VAL A 48 8.79 -4.38 3.57
C VAL A 48 10.29 -4.16 3.50
N PRO A 49 11.02 -4.16 4.63
CA PRO A 49 12.46 -3.96 4.65
C PRO A 49 13.21 -5.24 4.29
N SER A 50 14.41 -5.08 3.74
CA SER A 50 15.35 -6.19 3.59
C SER A 50 15.74 -6.76 4.95
N GLY A 51 15.62 -8.09 5.11
CA GLY A 51 15.76 -8.75 6.41
C GLY A 51 17.19 -9.01 6.87
N TYR A 52 18.23 -8.48 6.22
CA TYR A 52 19.62 -8.69 6.65
C TYR A 52 20.03 -7.73 7.78
N ALA A 53 20.97 -8.16 8.63
CA ALA A 53 21.27 -7.50 9.92
C ALA A 53 21.59 -6.00 9.78
N ARG A 54 22.49 -5.65 8.85
CA ARG A 54 22.91 -4.27 8.62
C ARG A 54 21.77 -3.37 8.10
N ASN A 55 20.79 -3.91 7.38
CA ASN A 55 19.61 -3.12 6.99
C ASN A 55 18.72 -2.86 8.20
N LEU A 56 18.55 -3.86 9.06
CA LEU A 56 17.77 -3.72 10.29
C LEU A 56 18.44 -2.76 11.28
N ASP A 57 19.78 -2.65 11.28
CA ASP A 57 20.50 -1.60 12.02
C ASP A 57 20.14 -0.21 11.51
N ARG A 58 20.13 -0.01 10.18
CA ARG A 58 19.73 1.26 9.54
C ARG A 58 18.26 1.58 9.82
N LEU A 59 17.38 0.59 9.68
CA LEU A 59 15.95 0.74 9.99
C LEU A 59 15.74 1.12 11.44
N ALA A 60 16.47 0.47 12.38
CA ALA A 60 16.41 0.85 13.77
C ALA A 60 16.91 2.29 14.00
N GLY A 61 17.91 2.75 13.26
CA GLY A 61 18.34 4.16 13.20
C GLY A 61 17.23 5.10 12.80
N ALA A 62 16.60 4.84 11.66
CA ALA A 62 15.51 5.64 11.13
C ALA A 62 14.31 5.67 12.08
N LEU A 63 13.91 4.51 12.63
CA LEU A 63 12.81 4.41 13.58
C LEU A 63 13.09 5.15 14.89
N ARG A 64 14.35 5.25 15.34
CA ARG A 64 14.73 6.09 16.49
C ARG A 64 14.57 7.57 16.18
N GLU A 65 14.98 7.99 14.99
CA GLU A 65 14.83 9.36 14.52
C GLU A 65 13.35 9.75 14.42
N LEU A 66 12.51 8.87 13.85
CA LEU A 66 11.06 9.01 13.78
C LEU A 66 10.35 8.91 15.14
N ARG A 67 11.08 8.66 16.24
CA ARG A 67 10.55 8.43 17.59
C ARG A 67 9.46 7.34 17.63
N ALA A 68 9.67 6.27 16.85
CA ALA A 68 8.70 5.21 16.67
C ALA A 68 8.36 4.49 17.98
N GLN A 69 7.06 4.31 18.22
CA GLN A 69 6.50 3.57 19.35
C GLN A 69 5.60 2.44 18.83
N LEU A 70 5.65 1.27 19.46
CA LEU A 70 4.84 0.13 19.03
C LEU A 70 3.37 0.35 19.38
N ARG A 71 2.47 0.28 18.39
CA ARG A 71 1.04 0.22 18.63
C ARG A 71 0.65 -1.21 18.99
N VAL A 72 0.20 -1.40 20.23
CA VAL A 72 -0.28 -2.69 20.74
C VAL A 72 -1.81 -2.71 20.72
N PRO A 73 -2.44 -3.67 20.03
CA PRO A 73 -3.91 -3.79 20.05
C PRO A 73 -4.46 -3.89 21.47
N GLY A 74 -5.51 -3.11 21.75
CA GLY A 74 -6.13 -3.05 23.08
C GLY A 74 -5.40 -2.15 24.10
N GLN A 75 -4.31 -1.49 23.71
CA GLN A 75 -3.63 -0.48 24.55
C GLN A 75 -3.86 0.92 23.98
N THR A 76 -4.30 1.85 24.83
CA THR A 76 -4.53 3.25 24.44
C THR A 76 -3.22 4.01 24.21
N ARG A 77 -2.11 3.54 24.79
CA ARG A 77 -0.80 4.19 24.68
C ARG A 77 0.19 3.29 23.95
N ALA A 78 0.87 3.85 22.95
CA ALA A 78 1.97 3.19 22.27
C ALA A 78 3.12 2.90 23.25
N GLN A 79 3.78 1.76 23.04
CA GLN A 79 4.81 1.25 23.95
C GLN A 79 6.21 1.55 23.40
N PRO A 80 7.21 1.76 24.27
CA PRO A 80 8.60 1.82 23.84
C PRO A 80 8.97 0.56 23.06
N LEU A 81 9.51 0.73 21.86
CA LEU A 81 9.99 -0.39 21.06
C LEU A 81 11.47 -0.64 21.32
N ALA A 82 11.85 -1.89 21.58
CA ALA A 82 13.24 -2.30 21.58
C ALA A 82 13.77 -2.27 20.14
N LEU A 83 14.40 -1.17 19.74
CA LEU A 83 14.95 -0.95 18.39
C LEU A 83 16.31 -1.64 18.21
N ALA A 84 16.38 -2.91 18.60
CA ALA A 84 17.54 -3.77 18.36
C ALA A 84 17.27 -4.68 17.14
N PRO A 85 18.27 -5.00 16.31
CA PRO A 85 18.06 -5.73 15.05
C PRO A 85 17.42 -7.11 15.23
N HIS A 86 17.78 -7.81 16.31
CA HIS A 86 17.19 -9.12 16.63
C HIS A 86 15.71 -8.99 16.99
N ALA A 87 15.36 -7.97 17.77
CA ALA A 87 13.97 -7.68 18.10
C ALA A 87 13.18 -7.34 16.84
N LEU A 88 13.68 -6.48 15.95
CA LEU A 88 13.01 -6.15 14.68
C LEU A 88 12.76 -7.36 13.78
N ARG A 89 13.65 -8.36 13.82
CA ARG A 89 13.50 -9.61 13.06
C ARG A 89 12.42 -10.53 13.62
N GLU A 90 12.27 -10.52 14.93
CA GLU A 90 11.27 -11.32 15.64
C GLU A 90 9.90 -10.63 15.66
N LEU A 91 9.86 -9.32 15.34
CA LEU A 91 8.60 -8.63 15.11
C LEU A 91 7.93 -9.21 13.88
N GLY A 92 6.79 -9.86 14.09
CA GLY A 92 5.81 -10.03 13.03
C GLY A 92 5.26 -8.67 12.58
N ARG A 93 4.28 -8.72 11.67
CA ARG A 93 3.59 -7.52 11.21
C ARG A 93 3.14 -6.62 12.36
N CYS A 94 3.57 -5.37 12.36
CA CYS A 94 3.23 -4.40 13.40
C CYS A 94 3.00 -2.99 12.83
N THR A 95 2.32 -2.15 13.62
CA THR A 95 2.13 -0.74 13.32
C THR A 95 2.91 0.07 14.34
N LEU A 96 3.70 1.01 13.85
CA LEU A 96 4.54 1.91 14.63
C LEU A 96 3.96 3.31 14.55
N VAL A 97 3.70 3.91 15.71
CA VAL A 97 3.27 5.30 15.83
C VAL A 97 4.51 6.17 15.78
N THR A 98 4.55 7.13 14.88
CA THR A 98 5.68 8.08 14.76
C THR A 98 5.18 9.51 14.93
N GLU A 99 6.12 10.46 14.94
CA GLU A 99 5.76 11.89 14.98
C GLU A 99 5.26 12.45 13.66
N HIS A 100 5.48 11.73 12.55
CA HIS A 100 5.12 12.15 11.20
C HIS A 100 3.95 11.30 10.68
N ALA A 101 4.23 10.12 10.14
CA ALA A 101 3.23 9.19 9.65
C ALA A 101 3.37 7.82 10.34
N ASP A 102 2.26 7.13 10.56
CA ASP A 102 2.34 5.77 11.12
C ASP A 102 3.08 4.86 10.14
N VAL A 103 3.90 3.93 10.64
CA VAL A 103 4.64 2.98 9.81
C VAL A 103 4.10 1.58 10.03
N GLU A 104 3.55 0.95 8.99
CA GLU A 104 3.27 -0.49 9.00
C GLU A 104 4.52 -1.24 8.55
N LEU A 105 5.06 -2.10 9.42
CA LEU A 105 6.23 -2.92 9.15
C LEU A 105 5.81 -4.37 9.02
N ASP A 106 6.26 -5.03 7.95
CA ASP A 106 6.11 -6.48 7.75
C ASP A 106 7.32 -7.01 6.97
N LEU A 107 8.11 -7.92 7.56
CA LEU A 107 9.30 -8.47 6.89
C LEU A 107 8.95 -9.50 5.82
N GLU A 108 7.86 -10.24 6.03
CA GLU A 108 7.44 -11.32 5.15
C GLU A 108 5.91 -11.34 5.07
N PRO A 109 5.33 -10.39 4.32
CA PRO A 109 3.90 -10.36 4.12
C PRO A 109 3.38 -11.67 3.55
N ALA A 110 2.22 -12.11 4.04
CA ALA A 110 1.58 -13.33 3.57
C ALA A 110 1.44 -13.33 2.03
N GLY A 111 1.82 -14.44 1.39
CA GLY A 111 1.77 -14.57 -0.07
C GLY A 111 2.98 -14.01 -0.81
N THR A 112 4.05 -13.65 -0.10
CA THR A 112 5.34 -13.22 -0.67
C THR A 112 6.49 -13.99 -0.03
N ALA A 113 7.70 -13.89 -0.59
CA ALA A 113 8.94 -14.29 0.11
C ALA A 113 9.67 -13.08 0.76
N GLY A 114 8.89 -12.05 1.13
CA GLY A 114 9.41 -10.81 1.71
C GLY A 114 10.09 -9.91 0.68
N TYR A 115 11.08 -9.14 1.14
CA TYR A 115 11.78 -8.14 0.33
C TYR A 115 12.31 -8.65 -1.03
N PRO A 116 13.00 -9.80 -1.14
CA PRO A 116 13.58 -10.23 -2.42
C PRO A 116 12.55 -10.51 -3.52
N ASP A 117 11.37 -10.99 -3.14
CA ASP A 117 10.26 -11.27 -4.06
C ASP A 117 9.67 -9.96 -4.58
N LEU A 118 9.29 -9.05 -3.68
CA LEU A 118 8.72 -7.76 -4.04
C LEU A 118 9.70 -6.85 -4.77
N PHE A 119 10.99 -6.93 -4.45
CA PHE A 119 12.02 -6.11 -5.07
C PHE A 119 12.27 -6.47 -6.54
N ALA A 120 11.99 -7.72 -6.95
CA ALA A 120 12.26 -8.19 -8.31
C ALA A 120 11.48 -7.40 -9.37
N ASP A 121 10.22 -7.07 -9.07
CA ASP A 121 9.31 -6.34 -9.97
C ASP A 121 9.04 -4.89 -9.51
N ALA A 122 9.72 -4.45 -8.45
CA ALA A 122 9.56 -3.11 -7.90
C ALA A 122 10.01 -2.02 -8.87
N ARG A 123 9.35 -0.86 -8.76
CA ARG A 123 9.65 0.34 -9.55
C ARG A 123 10.21 1.43 -8.66
N ARG A 124 11.20 2.14 -9.17
CA ARG A 124 11.71 3.35 -8.53
C ARG A 124 10.92 4.56 -9.02
N ILE A 125 10.24 5.24 -8.11
CA ILE A 125 9.38 6.40 -8.40
C ILE A 125 9.98 7.64 -7.71
N GLU A 126 10.12 8.73 -8.45
CA GLU A 126 10.57 10.01 -7.92
C GLU A 126 9.40 10.72 -7.21
N VAL A 127 9.64 11.13 -5.96
CA VAL A 127 8.63 11.79 -5.12
C VAL A 127 9.21 13.10 -4.60
N GLY A 128 8.49 14.21 -4.79
CA GLY A 128 8.96 15.54 -4.38
C GLY A 128 10.30 15.96 -5.00
N GLU A 129 11.20 16.51 -4.17
CA GLU A 129 12.54 16.91 -4.58
C GLU A 129 13.60 15.88 -4.16
N ARG A 130 14.25 15.25 -5.15
CA ARG A 130 15.42 14.35 -5.01
C ARG A 130 15.22 13.08 -4.17
N LEU A 131 13.99 12.75 -3.78
CA LEU A 131 13.67 11.47 -3.16
C LEU A 131 13.21 10.50 -4.23
N ALA A 132 13.75 9.28 -4.22
CA ALA A 132 13.36 8.23 -5.16
C ALA A 132 13.12 6.93 -4.41
N VAL A 133 11.84 6.54 -4.33
CA VAL A 133 11.33 5.47 -3.48
C VAL A 133 11.17 4.19 -4.29
N THR A 134 11.49 3.04 -3.69
CA THR A 134 11.24 1.73 -4.31
C THR A 134 9.85 1.26 -3.91
N VAL A 135 8.99 1.05 -4.91
CA VAL A 135 7.55 0.76 -4.75
C VAL A 135 7.24 -0.60 -5.37
N ALA A 136 6.48 -1.44 -4.67
CA ALA A 136 6.08 -2.75 -5.19
C ALA A 136 5.28 -2.62 -6.50
N SER A 137 5.31 -3.64 -7.36
CA SER A 137 4.51 -3.65 -8.60
C SER A 137 3.01 -3.64 -8.27
N THR A 138 2.17 -3.14 -9.18
CA THR A 138 0.71 -3.19 -9.00
C THR A 138 0.23 -4.64 -8.86
N GLU A 139 0.83 -5.60 -9.58
CA GLU A 139 0.52 -7.02 -9.43
C GLU A 139 0.86 -7.58 -8.04
N ASP A 140 1.94 -7.10 -7.42
CA ASP A 140 2.29 -7.48 -6.05
C ASP A 140 1.36 -6.83 -5.02
N LEU A 141 0.93 -5.59 -5.25
CA LEU A 141 -0.05 -4.91 -4.39
C LEU A 141 -1.39 -5.67 -4.37
N ASP A 142 -1.89 -6.07 -5.55
CA ASP A 142 -3.09 -6.91 -5.66
C ASP A 142 -2.91 -8.24 -4.91
N ARG A 143 -1.75 -8.89 -5.04
CA ARG A 143 -1.43 -10.15 -4.34
C ARG A 143 -1.44 -10.00 -2.82
N LEU A 144 -0.87 -8.90 -2.32
CA LEU A 144 -0.81 -8.57 -0.90
C LEU A 144 -2.21 -8.31 -0.31
N ASP A 145 -3.04 -7.54 -1.04
CA ASP A 145 -4.42 -7.25 -0.63
C ASP A 145 -5.27 -8.52 -0.58
N ASP A 146 -5.14 -9.37 -1.60
CA ASP A 146 -5.76 -10.68 -1.66
C ASP A 146 -5.35 -11.57 -0.47
N ALA A 147 -4.06 -11.59 -0.13
CA ALA A 147 -3.56 -12.35 1.02
C ALA A 147 -4.08 -11.78 2.35
N ARG A 148 -4.11 -10.46 2.49
CA ARG A 148 -4.62 -9.77 3.68
C ARG A 148 -6.13 -9.99 3.86
N ALA A 149 -6.89 -10.09 2.78
CA ALA A 149 -8.31 -10.44 2.83
C ALA A 149 -8.56 -11.89 3.31
N ARG A 150 -7.64 -12.81 3.00
CA ARG A 150 -7.68 -14.21 3.48
C ARG A 150 -7.22 -14.36 4.93
N HIS A 151 -6.31 -13.52 5.37
CA HIS A 151 -5.77 -13.52 6.74
C HIS A 151 -5.94 -12.14 7.40
N PRO A 152 -7.18 -11.75 7.73
CA PRO A 152 -7.44 -10.45 8.33
C PRO A 152 -6.79 -10.39 9.71
N VAL A 153 -5.83 -9.48 9.87
CA VAL A 153 -5.38 -9.06 11.21
C VAL A 153 -6.54 -8.30 11.85
N ALA A 154 -6.99 -8.73 13.03
CA ALA A 154 -8.04 -8.05 13.76
C ALA A 154 -7.65 -6.59 14.02
N ARG A 155 -8.38 -5.64 13.42
CA ARG A 155 -8.28 -4.22 13.74
C ARG A 155 -8.96 -3.98 15.10
N PRO A 156 -8.35 -3.26 16.06
CA PRO A 156 -9.02 -2.93 17.31
C PRO A 156 -10.18 -1.93 17.15
N ASP A 157 -10.29 -1.20 16.02
CA ASP A 157 -11.39 -0.25 15.79
C ASP A 157 -12.01 -0.38 14.39
N GLY A 158 -13.30 -0.72 14.36
CA GLY A 158 -14.11 -0.96 13.17
C GLY A 158 -14.59 0.31 12.46
N GLY A 159 -13.69 1.04 11.82
CA GLY A 159 -14.05 2.06 10.84
C GLY A 159 -14.41 1.44 9.48
N PRO A 160 -15.53 1.80 8.82
CA PRO A 160 -15.88 1.25 7.52
C PRO A 160 -14.87 1.71 6.45
N ARG A 161 -14.48 0.78 5.57
CA ARG A 161 -13.75 1.12 4.34
C ARG A 161 -14.63 2.05 3.50
N SER A 162 -14.14 3.23 3.12
CA SER A 162 -14.63 3.89 1.91
C SER A 162 -14.31 2.96 0.74
N GLY A 163 -15.34 2.35 0.16
CA GLY A 163 -15.19 1.33 -0.85
C GLY A 163 -14.47 1.86 -2.09
N ARG A 164 -13.27 1.34 -2.36
CA ARG A 164 -12.66 1.40 -3.70
C ARG A 164 -13.58 0.58 -4.62
N PRO A 165 -14.12 1.13 -5.73
CA PRO A 165 -14.86 0.34 -6.68
C PRO A 165 -13.91 -0.69 -7.30
N THR A 166 -14.20 -1.98 -7.10
CA THR A 166 -13.47 -3.07 -7.73
C THR A 166 -13.43 -2.86 -9.25
N ARG A 167 -12.24 -2.90 -9.84
CA ARG A 167 -11.99 -2.74 -11.29
C ARG A 167 -12.41 -3.98 -12.10
N ALA A 168 -13.58 -4.54 -11.79
CA ALA A 168 -14.13 -5.76 -12.39
C ALA A 168 -15.42 -5.53 -13.21
N SER A 169 -15.79 -4.30 -13.53
CA SER A 169 -17.02 -3.99 -14.28
C SER A 169 -16.84 -3.25 -15.61
N ALA A 170 -15.61 -2.97 -16.04
CA ALA A 170 -15.35 -2.26 -17.30
C ALA A 170 -15.03 -3.22 -18.48
N ARG A 171 -15.88 -4.22 -18.74
CA ARG A 171 -15.82 -5.01 -20.00
C ARG A 171 -17.19 -5.57 -20.39
N ARG A 172 -18.16 -4.69 -20.69
CA ARG A 172 -19.25 -5.03 -21.64
C ARG A 172 -19.95 -3.78 -22.16
N ALA A 173 -19.30 -3.12 -23.11
CA ALA A 173 -20.00 -2.36 -24.13
C ALA A 173 -19.10 -2.27 -25.35
N SER A 174 -19.39 -3.06 -26.37
CA SER A 174 -18.98 -2.75 -27.73
C SER A 174 -20.17 -2.97 -28.65
N PRO A 175 -20.31 -2.14 -29.70
CA PRO A 175 -21.57 -1.89 -30.38
C PRO A 175 -21.76 -2.86 -31.54
N SER A 176 -23.00 -3.22 -31.85
CA SER A 176 -23.34 -3.80 -33.15
C SER A 176 -24.47 -3.00 -33.79
N ALA A 177 -24.11 -2.36 -34.89
CA ALA A 177 -24.99 -1.70 -35.84
C ALA A 177 -26.10 -2.64 -36.36
N GLY A 178 -27.22 -2.04 -36.80
CA GLY A 178 -28.36 -2.71 -37.42
C GLY A 178 -28.04 -3.42 -38.75
N PRO A 179 -29.05 -4.02 -39.41
CA PRO A 179 -29.84 -3.17 -40.31
C PRO A 179 -31.36 -3.48 -40.43
N ALA A 180 -32.07 -2.41 -40.76
CA ALA A 180 -33.22 -2.22 -41.67
C ALA A 180 -34.20 -3.35 -42.08
N THR A 181 -35.49 -2.97 -42.02
CA THR A 181 -36.61 -3.19 -42.98
C THR A 181 -37.20 -4.59 -43.23
N ALA A 182 -38.52 -4.77 -42.99
CA ALA A 182 -39.59 -4.60 -44.00
C ALA A 182 -40.95 -5.25 -43.61
N ARG A 183 -42.03 -4.46 -43.76
CA ARG A 183 -43.39 -4.74 -44.31
C ARG A 183 -44.20 -6.01 -43.94
N GLY A 184 -45.48 -5.78 -43.59
CA GLY A 184 -46.59 -6.72 -43.87
C GLY A 184 -47.85 -6.52 -42.99
N ARG A 185 -48.73 -5.56 -43.30
CA ARG A 185 -50.15 -5.71 -43.74
C ARG A 185 -51.11 -6.63 -42.93
N ALA A 186 -52.19 -6.01 -42.45
CA ALA A 186 -53.63 -6.27 -42.73
C ALA A 186 -54.57 -6.88 -41.67
N ARG A 187 -55.68 -6.13 -41.43
CA ARG A 187 -57.10 -6.50 -41.11
C ARG A 187 -57.35 -7.13 -39.71
N ALA A 188 -58.46 -6.90 -38.98
CA ALA A 188 -59.85 -6.57 -39.31
C ALA A 188 -60.63 -5.89 -38.13
N ARG A 189 -61.82 -5.36 -38.45
CA ARG A 189 -62.99 -4.83 -37.65
C ARG A 189 -63.50 -5.80 -36.54
N PRO A 190 -64.60 -5.56 -35.76
CA PRO A 190 -65.65 -4.49 -35.73
C PRO A 190 -65.84 -3.86 -34.31
N ARG A 191 -66.73 -2.92 -33.97
CA ARG A 191 -68.11 -2.55 -34.36
C ARG A 191 -68.30 -1.04 -34.27
#